data_AF-A0A815QTF0-F1
#
_entry.id   AF-A0A815QTF0-F1
#
_cell.length_a   1.000
_cell.length_b   1.000
_cell.length_c   1.000
_cell.angle_alpha   90.00
_cell.angle_beta   90.00
_cell.angle_gamma   90.00
#
_symmetry.space_group_name_H-M   'P 1'
#
loop_
_entity.id
_entity.type
_entity.pdbx_description
1 polymer ?
#
loop_
_entity_poly.entity_id
_entity_poly.type
_entity_poly.pdbx_seq_one_letter_code
_entity_poly.pdbx_strand_id
1 'polypeptide(L)'
;MSVATLNNIRLQLGHCVIPIFLGLGNFGNLFTTWILIRTVKQRANSCALYLLCGSLANWFVIDTVLVSYFYGLDHTEPIHLYNVLCKLRWYGGYTLFMVSRCFMIAACVDRWALCSQNIRIRSFSQPKIALRVISFIIIGSMLVNSALLFFFNNSSGRCAVNPSYNLAYTSYTLAFIGILPPSLMILFSVLARHNLRMIRSRVQPIDGDRTRDIHIHKRDHDLIKMLFGEVLVFCLSTCPFPFSVLYNFITAPITSDKTPLRVAIETLINFIIQPLLTYTYCCTQFYVYGFFSKKFRTDFLEIIHLQRTNRVNQATTVQTVGPRERN
;
A
#
# COMPACT_ATOMS: atom_id res chain seq x y z
N MET A 1 -18.53 14.18 29.07
CA MET A 1 -18.42 14.28 27.60
C MET A 1 -19.69 13.72 27.00
N SER A 2 -20.40 14.46 26.13
CA SER A 2 -21.69 14.00 25.58
C SER A 2 -21.50 13.20 24.27
N VAL A 3 -22.52 12.43 23.90
CA VAL A 3 -22.58 11.70 22.61
C VAL A 3 -22.42 12.66 21.42
N ALA A 4 -23.05 13.83 21.50
CA ALA A 4 -22.96 14.86 20.46
C ALA A 4 -21.52 15.38 20.29
N THR A 5 -20.79 15.59 21.40
CA THR A 5 -19.39 16.02 21.34
C THR A 5 -18.52 14.98 20.63
N LEU A 6 -18.66 13.68 20.94
CA LEU A 6 -17.88 12.62 20.30
C LEU A 6 -18.16 12.50 18.79
N ASN A 7 -19.43 12.59 18.39
CA ASN A 7 -19.81 12.57 16.99
C ASN A 7 -19.27 13.79 16.23
N ASN A 8 -19.29 14.97 16.85
CA ASN A 8 -18.70 16.17 16.26
C ASN A 8 -17.18 16.04 16.10
N ILE A 9 -16.47 15.51 17.10
CA ILE A 9 -15.03 15.22 17.00
C ILE A 9 -14.76 14.28 15.82
N ARG A 10 -15.54 13.20 15.68
CA ARG A 10 -15.40 12.26 14.55
C ARG A 10 -15.53 12.96 13.21
N LEU A 11 -16.57 13.79 13.04
CA LEU A 11 -16.83 14.53 11.81
C LEU A 11 -15.73 15.54 11.49
N GLN A 12 -15.32 16.35 12.48
CA GLN A 12 -14.23 17.31 12.32
C GLN A 12 -12.91 16.63 11.96
N LEU A 13 -12.61 15.50 12.60
CA LEU A 13 -11.43 14.71 12.29
C LEU A 13 -11.50 14.17 10.86
N GLY A 14 -12.67 13.72 10.41
CA GLY A 14 -12.87 13.28 9.03
C GLY A 14 -12.69 14.39 8.00
N HIS A 15 -13.30 15.55 8.21
CA HIS A 15 -13.18 16.70 7.31
C HIS A 15 -11.76 17.27 7.24
N CYS A 16 -10.96 17.11 8.29
CA CYS A 16 -9.57 17.56 8.29
C CYS A 16 -8.63 16.51 7.69
N VAL A 17 -8.67 15.28 8.21
CA VAL A 17 -7.62 14.27 7.95
C VAL A 17 -7.81 13.56 6.62
N ILE A 18 -9.04 13.25 6.21
CA ILE A 18 -9.28 12.49 4.98
C ILE A 18 -8.86 13.26 3.72
N PRO A 19 -9.17 14.56 3.56
CA PRO A 19 -8.65 15.34 2.45
C PRO A 19 -7.12 15.43 2.41
N ILE A 20 -6.47 15.53 3.58
CA ILE A 20 -5.00 15.49 3.67
C ILE A 20 -4.48 14.14 3.14
N PHE A 21 -5.12 13.03 3.51
CA PHE A 21 -4.74 11.70 3.03
C PHE A 21 -4.98 11.53 1.54
N LEU A 22 -6.11 12.02 1.02
CA LEU A 22 -6.39 12.02 -0.41
C LEU A 22 -5.32 12.80 -1.18
N GLY A 23 -4.97 14.01 -0.73
CA GLY A 23 -3.95 14.85 -1.37
C GLY A 23 -2.56 14.24 -1.29
N LEU A 24 -2.09 13.93 -0.08
CA LEU A 24 -0.75 13.36 0.14
C LEU A 24 -0.59 11.97 -0.47
N GLY A 25 -1.65 11.17 -0.43
CA GLY A 25 -1.68 9.81 -0.96
C GLY A 25 -1.70 9.77 -2.49
N ASN A 26 -2.50 10.63 -3.14
CA ASN A 26 -2.46 10.79 -4.60
C ASN A 26 -1.09 11.28 -5.06
N PHE A 27 -0.59 12.36 -4.45
CA PHE A 27 0.74 12.88 -4.73
C PHE A 27 1.80 11.77 -4.59
N GLY A 28 1.83 11.10 -3.45
CA GLY A 28 2.82 10.07 -3.15
C GLY A 28 2.78 8.90 -4.14
N ASN A 29 1.60 8.34 -4.41
CA ASN A 29 1.50 7.19 -5.30
C ASN A 29 1.79 7.53 -6.76
N LEU A 30 1.39 8.72 -7.25
CA LEU A 30 1.69 9.17 -8.61
C LEU A 30 3.20 9.31 -8.83
N PHE A 31 3.90 10.02 -7.93
CA PHE A 31 5.35 10.19 -8.05
C PHE A 31 6.12 8.88 -7.85
N THR A 32 5.70 8.05 -6.90
CA THR A 32 6.29 6.72 -6.70
C THR A 32 6.13 5.86 -7.96
N THR A 33 4.93 5.80 -8.50
CA THR A 33 4.63 5.08 -9.75
C THR A 33 5.50 5.60 -10.89
N TRP A 34 5.60 6.92 -11.06
CA TRP A 34 6.40 7.50 -12.15
C TRP A 34 7.90 7.19 -12.02
N ILE A 35 8.47 7.33 -10.82
CA ILE A 35 9.87 6.99 -10.53
C ILE A 35 10.11 5.50 -10.77
N LEU A 36 9.21 4.63 -10.31
CA LEU A 36 9.34 3.18 -10.48
C LEU A 36 9.17 2.74 -11.94
N ILE A 37 8.30 3.38 -12.73
CA ILE A 37 8.21 3.14 -14.18
C ILE A 37 9.53 3.46 -14.86
N ARG A 38 10.11 4.64 -14.61
CA ARG A 38 11.42 5.03 -15.17
C ARG A 38 12.49 4.03 -14.78
N THR A 39 12.48 3.64 -13.51
CA THR A 39 13.38 2.67 -12.90
C THR A 39 13.31 1.30 -13.58
N VAL A 40 12.09 0.80 -13.86
CA VAL A 40 11.84 -0.47 -14.55
C VAL A 40 12.26 -0.40 -16.02
N LYS A 41 11.95 0.70 -16.72
CA LYS A 41 12.33 0.91 -18.13
C LYS A 41 13.83 0.93 -18.33
N GLN A 42 14.57 1.58 -17.43
CA GLN A 42 16.03 1.66 -17.52
C GLN A 42 16.69 0.32 -17.15
N ARG A 43 16.17 -0.38 -16.14
CA ARG A 43 16.71 -1.67 -15.70
C ARG A 43 15.65 -2.47 -14.97
N ALA A 44 15.09 -3.46 -15.66
CA ALA A 44 14.07 -4.33 -15.09
C ALA A 44 14.59 -5.03 -13.82
N ASN A 45 13.89 -4.82 -12.71
CA ASN A 45 14.18 -5.43 -11.41
C ASN A 45 12.85 -5.96 -10.85
N SER A 46 12.82 -7.23 -10.45
CA SER A 46 11.64 -7.92 -9.93
C SER A 46 11.01 -7.18 -8.75
N CYS A 47 11.81 -6.74 -7.77
CA CYS A 47 11.32 -5.96 -6.62
C CYS A 47 10.66 -4.65 -7.04
N ALA A 48 11.26 -3.92 -7.99
CA ALA A 48 10.69 -2.66 -8.46
C ALA A 48 9.34 -2.87 -9.18
N LEU A 49 9.14 -4.02 -9.85
CA LEU A 49 7.86 -4.38 -10.45
C LEU A 49 6.78 -4.62 -9.39
N TYR A 50 7.10 -5.35 -8.31
CA TYR A 50 6.15 -5.55 -7.21
C TYR A 50 5.76 -4.24 -6.54
N LEU A 51 6.74 -3.37 -6.24
CA LEU A 51 6.47 -2.06 -5.63
C LEU A 51 5.67 -1.14 -6.56
N LEU A 52 5.90 -1.23 -7.89
CA LEU A 52 5.13 -0.48 -8.88
C LEU A 52 3.66 -0.92 -8.90
N CYS A 53 3.41 -2.24 -9.00
CA CYS A 53 2.05 -2.77 -8.96
C CYS A 53 1.37 -2.50 -7.61
N GLY A 54 2.13 -2.52 -6.51
CA GLY A 54 1.65 -2.14 -5.17
C GLY A 54 1.23 -0.66 -5.10
N SER A 55 2.03 0.25 -5.66
CA SER A 55 1.70 1.69 -5.70
C SER A 55 0.46 1.97 -6.55
N LEU A 56 0.32 1.28 -7.69
CA LEU A 56 -0.91 1.37 -8.51
C LEU A 56 -2.14 0.85 -7.74
N ALA A 57 -2.03 -0.29 -7.07
CA ALA A 57 -3.11 -0.81 -6.24
C ALA A 57 -3.48 0.16 -5.10
N ASN A 58 -2.48 0.72 -4.41
CA ASN A 58 -2.68 1.73 -3.37
C ASN A 58 -3.38 2.99 -3.90
N TRP A 59 -3.01 3.45 -5.09
CA TRP A 59 -3.65 4.59 -5.74
C TRP A 59 -5.14 4.33 -6.00
N PHE A 60 -5.47 3.17 -6.60
CA PHE A 60 -6.87 2.77 -6.80
C PHE A 60 -7.64 2.61 -5.49
N VAL A 61 -7.01 2.10 -4.42
CA VAL A 61 -7.63 2.03 -3.09
C VAL A 61 -8.01 3.43 -2.62
N ILE A 62 -7.07 4.37 -2.63
CA ILE A 62 -7.32 5.74 -2.15
C ILE A 62 -8.47 6.37 -2.93
N ASP A 63 -8.45 6.29 -4.25
CA ASP A 63 -9.44 6.98 -5.08
C ASP A 63 -10.83 6.33 -5.07
N THR A 64 -10.93 5.01 -4.91
CA THR A 64 -12.22 4.33 -4.88
C THR A 64 -12.83 4.27 -3.48
N VAL A 65 -11.99 4.02 -2.48
CA VAL A 65 -12.43 3.68 -1.13
C VAL A 65 -12.49 4.92 -0.24
N LEU A 66 -11.41 5.72 -0.24
CA LEU A 66 -11.30 6.88 0.64
C LEU A 66 -12.17 8.05 0.17
N VAL A 67 -12.35 8.22 -1.16
CA VAL A 67 -13.28 9.22 -1.73
C VAL A 67 -14.73 8.90 -1.35
N SER A 68 -15.15 7.65 -1.47
CA SER A 68 -16.49 7.21 -1.01
C SER A 68 -16.67 7.54 0.48
N TYR A 69 -15.64 7.25 1.28
CA TYR A 69 -15.69 7.49 2.72
C TYR A 69 -15.81 8.98 3.07
N PHE A 70 -15.09 9.84 2.34
CA PHE A 70 -15.20 11.29 2.49
C PHE A 70 -16.61 11.78 2.15
N TYR A 71 -17.18 11.31 1.03
CA TYR A 71 -18.56 11.63 0.65
C TYR A 71 -19.57 11.21 1.73
N GLY A 72 -19.33 10.05 2.37
CA GLY A 72 -20.14 9.50 3.45
C GLY A 72 -20.14 10.30 4.77
N LEU A 73 -19.30 11.32 4.91
CA LEU A 73 -19.31 12.17 6.10
C LEU A 73 -20.52 13.12 6.13
N ASP A 74 -20.87 13.68 4.97
CA ASP A 74 -21.94 14.68 4.82
C ASP A 74 -23.21 14.09 4.21
N HIS A 75 -23.10 12.98 3.49
CA HIS A 75 -24.20 12.39 2.72
C HIS A 75 -24.39 10.91 3.06
N THR A 76 -25.61 10.42 2.87
CA THR A 76 -25.86 8.97 2.91
C THR A 76 -25.09 8.31 1.77
N GLU A 77 -24.13 7.44 2.10
CA GLU A 77 -23.30 6.78 1.08
C GLU A 77 -24.16 5.96 0.10
N PRO A 78 -23.90 6.03 -1.22
CA PRO A 78 -24.64 5.26 -2.23
C PRO A 78 -24.58 3.75 -2.01
N ILE A 79 -23.59 3.26 -1.25
CA ILE A 79 -23.44 1.84 -0.89
C ILE A 79 -24.60 1.35 -0.01
N HIS A 80 -25.26 2.24 0.72
CA HIS A 80 -26.42 1.92 1.56
C HIS A 80 -27.74 1.99 0.80
N LEU A 81 -27.71 2.48 -0.44
CA LEU A 81 -28.86 2.58 -1.32
C LEU A 81 -28.89 1.42 -2.32
N TYR A 82 -27.75 1.09 -2.91
CA TYR A 82 -27.67 0.10 -4.00
C TYR A 82 -26.88 -1.13 -3.60
N ASN A 83 -27.54 -2.30 -3.64
CA ASN A 83 -26.91 -3.57 -3.27
C ASN A 83 -25.69 -3.92 -4.14
N VAL A 84 -25.73 -3.57 -5.42
CA VAL A 84 -24.61 -3.77 -6.35
C VAL A 84 -23.38 -2.96 -5.93
N LEU A 85 -23.58 -1.68 -5.54
CA LEU A 85 -22.49 -0.82 -5.07
C LEU A 85 -21.93 -1.31 -3.73
N CYS A 86 -22.78 -1.75 -2.80
CA CYS A 86 -22.37 -2.39 -1.55
C CYS A 86 -21.38 -3.54 -1.83
N LYS A 87 -21.79 -4.50 -2.67
CA LYS A 87 -20.98 -5.68 -3.01
C LYS A 87 -19.68 -5.30 -3.71
N LEU A 88 -19.76 -4.46 -4.75
CA LEU A 88 -18.59 -4.06 -5.53
C LEU A 88 -17.58 -3.28 -4.68
N ARG A 89 -18.06 -2.44 -3.76
CA ARG A 89 -17.23 -1.64 -2.88
C ARG A 89 -16.43 -2.48 -1.90
N TRP A 90 -17.07 -3.47 -1.24
CA TRP A 90 -16.39 -4.36 -0.31
C TRP A 90 -15.47 -5.33 -1.05
N TYR A 91 -15.96 -5.97 -2.12
CA TYR A 91 -15.15 -6.86 -2.95
C TYR A 91 -13.92 -6.16 -3.55
N GLY A 92 -14.13 -5.04 -4.23
CA GLY A 92 -13.07 -4.28 -4.89
C GLY A 92 -12.07 -3.73 -3.89
N GLY A 93 -12.53 -3.12 -2.80
CA GLY A 93 -11.67 -2.61 -1.74
C GLY A 93 -10.80 -3.70 -1.11
N TYR A 94 -11.40 -4.82 -0.71
CA TYR A 94 -10.66 -5.93 -0.10
C TYR A 94 -9.68 -6.58 -1.07
N THR A 95 -10.09 -6.76 -2.33
CA THR A 95 -9.23 -7.32 -3.38
C THR A 95 -8.02 -6.41 -3.61
N LEU A 96 -8.21 -5.10 -3.76
CA LEU A 96 -7.11 -4.15 -3.98
C LEU A 96 -6.16 -4.08 -2.78
N PHE A 97 -6.70 -4.06 -1.55
CA PHE A 97 -5.88 -4.12 -0.33
C PHE A 97 -5.07 -5.42 -0.25
N MET A 98 -5.69 -6.56 -0.54
CA MET A 98 -5.03 -7.86 -0.54
C MET A 98 -3.92 -7.91 -1.59
N VAL A 99 -4.19 -7.44 -2.80
CA VAL A 99 -3.20 -7.35 -3.89
C VAL A 99 -2.01 -6.48 -3.48
N SER A 100 -2.25 -5.28 -2.94
CA SER A 100 -1.17 -4.39 -2.46
C SER A 100 -0.29 -5.06 -1.40
N ARG A 101 -0.89 -5.70 -0.40
CA ARG A 101 -0.17 -6.43 0.67
C ARG A 101 0.61 -7.62 0.13
N CYS A 102 0.01 -8.40 -0.77
CA CYS A 102 0.68 -9.53 -1.40
C CYS A 102 1.88 -9.09 -2.25
N PHE A 103 1.82 -7.96 -2.94
CA PHE A 103 2.98 -7.41 -3.64
C PHE A 103 4.08 -6.97 -2.67
N MET A 104 3.72 -6.39 -1.52
CA MET A 104 4.68 -6.06 -0.47
C MET A 104 5.38 -7.31 0.09
N ILE A 105 4.62 -8.37 0.37
CA ILE A 105 5.20 -9.67 0.77
C ILE A 105 6.10 -10.24 -0.33
N ALA A 106 5.64 -10.20 -1.59
CA ALA A 106 6.43 -10.68 -2.72
C ALA A 106 7.73 -9.90 -2.89
N ALA A 107 7.72 -8.59 -2.67
CA ALA A 107 8.93 -7.77 -2.63
C ALA A 107 9.88 -8.20 -1.50
N CYS A 108 9.35 -8.51 -0.30
CA CYS A 108 10.15 -9.02 0.82
C CYS A 108 10.79 -10.38 0.50
N VAL A 109 10.00 -11.31 -0.04
CA VAL A 109 10.47 -12.63 -0.49
C VAL A 109 11.53 -12.48 -1.57
N ASP A 110 11.31 -11.61 -2.55
CA ASP A 110 12.24 -11.36 -3.65
C ASP A 110 13.58 -10.81 -3.15
N ARG A 111 13.57 -9.88 -2.18
CA ARG A 111 14.80 -9.34 -1.57
C ARG A 111 15.52 -10.39 -0.73
N TRP A 112 14.79 -11.21 0.01
CA TRP A 112 15.37 -12.35 0.73
C TRP A 112 16.02 -13.35 -0.22
N ALA A 113 15.31 -13.72 -1.29
CA ALA A 113 15.78 -14.67 -2.29
C ALA A 113 17.04 -14.17 -3.01
N LEU A 114 17.08 -12.88 -3.35
CA LEU A 114 18.23 -12.23 -3.97
C LEU A 114 19.48 -12.28 -3.07
N CYS A 115 19.28 -12.11 -1.75
CA CYS A 115 20.36 -12.17 -0.76
C CYS A 115 20.74 -13.61 -0.37
N SER A 116 20.05 -14.64 -0.88
CA SER A 116 20.38 -16.03 -0.54
C SER A 116 21.69 -16.48 -1.19
N GLN A 117 22.43 -17.34 -0.48
CA GLN A 117 23.64 -17.98 -1.02
C GLN A 117 23.32 -19.06 -2.04
N ASN A 118 22.11 -19.61 -2.00
CA ASN A 118 21.69 -20.66 -2.92
C ASN A 118 21.29 -20.06 -4.29
N ILE A 119 22.02 -20.45 -5.34
CA ILE A 119 21.80 -19.98 -6.71
C ILE A 119 20.37 -20.25 -7.18
N ARG A 120 19.78 -21.40 -6.80
CA ARG A 120 18.40 -21.75 -7.17
C ARG A 120 17.41 -20.75 -6.57
N ILE A 121 17.59 -20.41 -5.29
CA ILE A 121 16.73 -19.42 -4.62
C ILE A 121 16.91 -18.04 -5.26
N ARG A 122 18.16 -17.62 -5.51
CA ARG A 122 18.46 -16.33 -6.15
C ARG A 122 17.89 -16.21 -7.57
N SER A 123 17.78 -17.32 -8.30
CA SER A 123 17.16 -17.32 -9.63
C SER A 123 15.67 -17.01 -9.62
N PHE A 124 15.00 -17.09 -8.46
CA PHE A 124 13.60 -16.68 -8.31
C PHE A 124 13.41 -15.16 -8.48
N SER A 125 14.43 -14.36 -8.16
CA SER A 125 14.41 -12.89 -8.25
C SER A 125 14.60 -12.35 -9.67
N GLN A 126 14.02 -13.03 -10.67
CA GLN A 126 14.06 -12.62 -12.06
C GLN A 126 12.77 -11.87 -12.46
N PRO A 127 12.86 -10.79 -13.24
CA PRO A 127 11.69 -10.03 -13.69
C PRO A 127 10.63 -10.89 -14.41
N LYS A 128 11.04 -11.90 -15.17
CA LYS A 128 10.13 -12.83 -15.87
C LYS A 128 9.29 -13.66 -14.89
N ILE A 129 9.91 -14.12 -13.81
CA ILE A 129 9.21 -14.85 -12.74
C ILE A 129 8.30 -13.87 -11.99
N ALA A 130 8.79 -12.65 -11.72
CA ALA A 130 8.01 -11.64 -11.04
C ALA A 130 6.69 -11.32 -11.75
N LEU A 131 6.69 -11.20 -13.08
CA LEU A 131 5.45 -11.01 -13.85
C LEU A 131 4.47 -12.16 -13.69
N ARG A 132 4.94 -13.42 -13.67
CA ARG A 132 4.06 -14.58 -13.41
C ARG A 132 3.48 -14.56 -12.00
N VAL A 133 4.30 -14.23 -11.01
CA VAL A 133 3.89 -14.08 -9.61
C VAL A 133 2.87 -12.95 -9.47
N ILE A 134 3.05 -11.83 -10.18
CA ILE A 134 2.10 -10.71 -10.19
C ILE A 134 0.73 -11.18 -10.69
N SER A 135 0.69 -11.87 -11.84
CA SER A 135 -0.57 -12.40 -12.38
C SER A 135 -1.24 -13.37 -11.42
N PHE A 136 -0.46 -14.27 -10.80
CA PHE A 136 -0.99 -15.21 -9.82
C PHE A 136 -1.55 -14.51 -8.57
N ILE A 137 -0.88 -13.47 -8.06
CA ILE A 137 -1.36 -12.67 -6.93
C ILE A 137 -2.68 -11.99 -7.27
N ILE A 138 -2.82 -11.38 -8.44
CA ILE A 138 -4.03 -10.68 -8.85
C ILE A 138 -5.20 -11.67 -8.95
N ILE A 139 -5.02 -12.74 -9.73
CA ILE A 139 -6.07 -13.77 -9.93
C ILE A 139 -6.43 -14.44 -8.61
N GLY A 140 -5.43 -14.84 -7.82
CA GLY A 140 -5.65 -15.46 -6.51
C GLY A 140 -6.40 -14.54 -5.54
N SER A 141 -6.06 -13.25 -5.50
CA SER A 141 -6.76 -12.28 -4.66
C SER A 141 -8.20 -12.07 -5.09
N MET A 142 -8.47 -12.01 -6.40
CA MET A 142 -9.84 -11.91 -6.94
C MET A 142 -10.69 -13.13 -6.59
N LEU A 143 -10.10 -14.34 -6.66
CA LEU A 143 -10.78 -15.59 -6.33
C LEU A 143 -11.05 -15.71 -4.83
N VAL A 144 -10.06 -15.45 -3.98
CA VAL A 144 -10.20 -15.55 -2.51
C VAL A 144 -11.28 -14.60 -2.00
N ASN A 145 -11.36 -13.39 -2.53
CA ASN A 145 -12.36 -12.40 -2.11
C ASN A 145 -13.73 -12.57 -2.76
N SER A 146 -13.90 -13.51 -3.71
CA SER A 146 -15.17 -13.69 -4.43
C SER A 146 -16.36 -13.95 -3.50
N ALA A 147 -16.15 -14.60 -2.36
CA ALA A 147 -17.17 -14.84 -1.34
C ALA A 147 -17.85 -13.53 -0.87
N LEU A 148 -17.12 -12.41 -0.84
CA LEU A 148 -17.65 -11.12 -0.41
C LEU A 148 -18.78 -10.62 -1.32
N LEU A 149 -18.78 -10.96 -2.62
CA LEU A 149 -19.87 -10.60 -3.55
C LEU A 149 -21.19 -11.31 -3.22
N PHE A 150 -21.13 -12.47 -2.58
CA PHE A 150 -22.32 -13.25 -2.23
C PHE A 150 -22.85 -12.91 -0.84
N PHE A 151 -21.95 -12.72 0.13
CA PHE A 151 -22.32 -12.60 1.53
C PHE A 151 -22.51 -11.16 2.04
N PHE A 152 -22.12 -10.14 1.27
CA PHE A 152 -22.50 -8.75 1.59
C PHE A 152 -23.83 -8.42 0.94
N ASN A 153 -24.74 -7.85 1.72
CA ASN A 153 -26.01 -7.36 1.21
C ASN A 153 -26.38 -6.05 1.88
N ASN A 154 -27.20 -5.27 1.18
CA ASN A 154 -27.92 -4.17 1.77
C ASN A 154 -29.18 -4.69 2.46
N SER A 155 -29.21 -4.68 3.79
CA SER A 155 -30.39 -5.03 4.59
C SER A 155 -30.77 -3.86 5.48
N SER A 156 -32.00 -3.38 5.35
CA SER A 156 -32.55 -2.26 6.14
C SER A 156 -31.75 -0.95 6.02
N GLY A 157 -31.29 -0.63 4.81
CA GLY A 157 -30.55 0.62 4.53
C GLY A 157 -29.12 0.62 5.07
N ARG A 158 -28.57 -0.56 5.39
CA ARG A 158 -27.16 -0.73 5.77
C ARG A 158 -26.53 -1.84 4.95
N CYS A 159 -25.35 -1.53 4.43
CA CYS A 159 -24.50 -2.50 3.73
C CYS A 159 -23.69 -3.25 4.79
N ALA A 160 -24.00 -4.53 5.01
CA ALA A 160 -23.38 -5.33 6.04
C ALA A 160 -23.15 -6.77 5.58
N VAL A 161 -22.28 -7.47 6.31
CA VAL A 161 -22.07 -8.90 6.12
C VAL A 161 -23.27 -9.68 6.65
N ASN A 162 -23.69 -10.72 5.93
CA ASN A 162 -24.73 -11.62 6.40
C ASN A 162 -24.33 -12.26 7.74
N PRO A 163 -25.24 -12.33 8.74
CA PRO A 163 -24.93 -12.86 10.06
C PRO A 163 -24.36 -14.29 10.05
N SER A 164 -24.85 -15.14 9.15
CA SER A 164 -24.37 -16.52 8.97
C SER A 164 -22.91 -16.61 8.51
N TYR A 165 -22.38 -15.57 7.85
CA TYR A 165 -21.00 -15.51 7.36
C TYR A 165 -20.07 -14.72 8.29
N ASN A 166 -20.60 -14.07 9.33
CA ASN A 166 -19.84 -13.11 10.14
C ASN A 166 -18.62 -13.77 10.85
N LEU A 167 -18.78 -14.99 11.37
CA LEU A 167 -17.69 -15.73 12.01
C LEU A 167 -16.57 -16.06 11.00
N ALA A 168 -16.93 -16.57 9.82
CA ALA A 168 -15.98 -16.89 8.76
C ALA A 168 -15.25 -15.63 8.27
N TYR A 169 -15.99 -14.53 8.07
CA TYR A 169 -15.44 -13.24 7.67
C TYR A 169 -14.47 -12.66 8.72
N THR A 170 -14.83 -12.74 10.01
CA THR A 170 -13.98 -12.27 11.11
C THR A 170 -12.68 -13.08 11.17
N SER A 171 -12.78 -14.40 11.11
CA SER A 171 -11.61 -15.30 11.09
C SER A 171 -10.71 -15.05 9.88
N TYR A 172 -11.30 -14.87 8.70
CA TYR A 172 -10.58 -14.52 7.47
C TYR A 172 -9.83 -13.19 7.63
N THR A 173 -10.50 -12.16 8.14
CA THR A 173 -9.92 -10.83 8.34
C THR A 173 -8.78 -10.87 9.37
N LEU A 174 -8.94 -11.58 10.48
CA LEU A 174 -7.87 -11.72 11.47
C LEU A 174 -6.65 -12.44 10.89
N ALA A 175 -6.86 -13.57 10.21
CA ALA A 175 -5.77 -14.37 9.67
C ALA A 175 -5.08 -13.69 8.49
N PHE A 176 -5.81 -13.36 7.43
CA PHE A 176 -5.25 -12.93 6.14
C PHE A 176 -5.02 -11.42 6.03
N ILE A 177 -5.63 -10.61 6.90
CA ILE A 177 -5.40 -9.17 6.94
C ILE A 177 -4.55 -8.80 8.16
N GLY A 178 -4.84 -9.37 9.33
CA GLY A 178 -4.21 -8.99 10.58
C GLY A 178 -2.86 -9.64 10.87
N ILE A 179 -2.74 -10.95 10.73
CA ILE A 179 -1.60 -11.72 11.30
C ILE A 179 -0.63 -12.18 10.21
N LEU A 180 -1.14 -12.82 9.15
CA LEU A 180 -0.31 -13.46 8.14
C LEU A 180 0.53 -12.45 7.33
N PRO A 181 -0.01 -11.32 6.82
CA PRO A 181 0.81 -10.35 6.08
C PRO A 181 1.97 -9.76 6.89
N PRO A 182 1.77 -9.18 8.08
CA PRO A 182 2.88 -8.59 8.83
C PRO A 182 3.88 -9.64 9.29
N SER A 183 3.45 -10.85 9.68
CA SER A 183 4.38 -11.91 10.09
C SER A 183 5.30 -12.33 8.93
N LEU A 184 4.75 -12.53 7.72
CA LEU A 184 5.56 -12.84 6.54
C LEU A 184 6.48 -11.68 6.15
N MET A 185 5.98 -10.44 6.15
CA MET A 185 6.79 -9.25 5.85
C MET A 185 7.97 -9.10 6.82
N ILE A 186 7.74 -9.23 8.12
CA ILE A 186 8.78 -9.15 9.16
C ILE A 186 9.78 -10.29 8.97
N LEU A 187 9.29 -11.53 8.82
CA LEU A 187 10.12 -12.71 8.64
C LEU A 187 11.09 -12.52 7.46
N PHE A 188 10.56 -12.30 6.25
CA PHE A 188 11.41 -12.17 5.06
C PHE A 188 12.30 -10.93 5.09
N SER A 189 11.86 -9.83 5.70
CA SER A 189 12.71 -8.64 5.88
C SER A 189 13.88 -8.89 6.82
N VAL A 190 13.65 -9.61 7.93
CA VAL A 190 14.71 -10.00 8.88
C VAL A 190 15.67 -10.98 8.22
N LEU A 191 15.18 -12.01 7.53
CA LEU A 191 16.05 -12.95 6.82
C LEU A 191 16.85 -12.26 5.70
N ALA A 192 16.25 -11.35 4.94
CA ALA A 192 16.96 -10.57 3.91
C ALA A 192 18.11 -9.76 4.53
N ARG A 193 17.86 -9.09 5.66
CA ARG A 193 18.89 -8.33 6.38
C ARG A 193 19.98 -9.22 6.95
N HIS A 194 19.62 -10.38 7.51
CA HIS A 194 20.58 -11.37 8.03
C HIS A 194 21.50 -11.86 6.91
N ASN A 195 20.92 -12.29 5.79
CA ASN A 195 21.68 -12.79 4.65
C ASN A 195 22.60 -11.71 4.04
N LEU A 196 22.12 -10.47 3.96
CA LEU A 196 22.92 -9.35 3.48
C LEU A 196 24.14 -9.07 4.37
N ARG A 197 24.00 -9.17 5.71
CA ARG A 197 25.11 -9.04 6.67
C ARG A 197 26.12 -10.17 6.50
N MET A 198 25.66 -11.40 6.26
CA MET A 198 26.54 -12.54 6.01
C MET A 198 27.33 -12.40 4.71
N ILE A 199 26.72 -11.91 3.64
CA ILE A 199 27.44 -11.66 2.39
C ILE A 199 28.52 -10.59 2.61
N ARG A 200 28.18 -9.50 3.32
CA ARG A 200 29.12 -8.40 3.57
C ARG A 200 30.31 -8.80 4.45
N SER A 201 30.12 -9.69 5.41
CA SER A 201 31.20 -10.15 6.30
C SER A 201 32.18 -11.10 5.61
N ARG A 202 31.74 -11.80 4.54
CA ARG A 202 32.59 -12.75 3.79
C ARG A 202 33.34 -12.08 2.62
N VAL A 203 32.82 -10.99 2.08
CA VAL A 203 33.48 -10.20 1.03
C VAL A 203 34.38 -9.16 1.69
N GLN A 204 35.53 -9.59 2.20
CA GLN A 204 36.68 -8.68 2.34
C GLN A 204 37.25 -8.45 0.92
N PRO A 205 37.66 -7.21 0.57
CA PRO A 205 38.31 -6.96 -0.70
C PRO A 205 39.65 -7.71 -0.70
N ILE A 206 39.71 -8.83 -1.42
CA ILE A 206 40.99 -9.43 -1.76
C ILE A 206 41.56 -8.54 -2.87
N ASP A 207 42.51 -7.69 -2.50
CA ASP A 207 43.30 -6.92 -3.44
C ASP A 207 43.89 -7.88 -4.49
N GLY A 208 43.41 -7.77 -5.73
CA GLY A 208 44.21 -8.21 -6.88
C GLY A 208 43.58 -9.06 -7.97
N ASP A 209 42.31 -9.50 -7.92
CA ASP A 209 41.81 -10.40 -8.99
C ASP A 209 40.46 -10.04 -9.62
N ARG A 210 40.43 -10.06 -10.97
CA ARG A 210 39.34 -9.68 -11.89
C ARG A 210 38.24 -10.76 -11.98
N THR A 211 37.97 -11.47 -10.89
CA THR A 211 37.08 -12.63 -10.89
C THR A 211 35.69 -12.26 -10.39
N ARG A 212 34.83 -11.84 -11.32
CA ARG A 212 33.33 -11.83 -11.23
C ARG A 212 32.79 -11.45 -9.86
N ASP A 213 33.08 -10.23 -9.43
CA ASP A 213 32.45 -9.61 -8.28
C ASP A 213 30.93 -9.79 -8.34
N ILE A 214 30.38 -10.43 -7.33
CA ILE A 214 28.95 -10.43 -7.03
C ILE A 214 28.62 -9.00 -6.58
N HIS A 215 28.51 -8.10 -7.56
CA HIS A 215 28.15 -6.70 -7.42
C HIS A 215 26.69 -6.60 -6.95
N ILE A 216 26.41 -6.96 -5.69
CA ILE A 216 25.18 -6.56 -5.01
C ILE A 216 25.25 -5.04 -4.94
N HIS A 217 24.60 -4.41 -5.91
CA HIS A 217 24.67 -2.97 -6.13
C HIS A 217 24.21 -2.24 -4.87
N LYS A 218 24.84 -1.09 -4.57
CA LYS A 218 24.36 -0.06 -3.64
C LYS A 218 22.84 0.19 -3.72
N ARG A 219 22.25 -0.02 -4.90
CA ARG A 219 20.82 0.04 -5.20
C ARG A 219 19.98 -1.06 -4.51
N ASP A 220 20.43 -2.31 -4.47
CA ASP A 220 19.68 -3.38 -3.81
C ASP A 220 19.60 -3.14 -2.29
N HIS A 221 20.67 -2.59 -1.74
CA HIS A 221 20.69 -2.12 -0.35
C HIS A 221 19.72 -0.97 -0.11
N ASP A 222 19.62 0.00 -1.03
CA ASP A 222 18.63 1.08 -0.93
C ASP A 222 17.18 0.54 -1.02
N LEU A 223 16.90 -0.45 -1.89
CA LEU A 223 15.60 -1.11 -1.97
C LEU A 223 15.25 -1.87 -0.68
N ILE A 224 16.21 -2.57 -0.08
CA ILE A 224 16.00 -3.26 1.21
C ILE A 224 15.70 -2.25 2.33
N LYS A 225 16.37 -1.09 2.34
CA LYS A 225 16.08 -0.02 3.31
C LYS A 225 14.68 0.56 3.15
N MET A 226 14.28 0.85 1.91
CA MET A 226 12.92 1.30 1.60
C MET A 226 11.89 0.30 2.13
N LEU A 227 12.06 -0.97 1.77
CA LEU A 227 11.13 -2.03 2.11
C LEU A 227 11.04 -2.22 3.63
N PHE A 228 12.17 -2.19 4.33
CA PHE A 228 12.18 -2.26 5.79
C PHE A 228 11.41 -1.10 6.44
N GLY A 229 11.60 0.13 5.94
CA GLY A 229 10.85 1.30 6.40
C GLY A 229 9.34 1.15 6.16
N GLU A 230 8.97 0.60 5.01
CA GLU A 230 7.58 0.40 4.63
C GLU A 230 6.90 -0.70 5.44
N VAL A 231 7.60 -1.80 5.73
CA VAL A 231 7.12 -2.84 6.65
C VAL A 231 6.92 -2.28 8.06
N LEU A 232 7.83 -1.42 8.55
CA LEU A 232 7.68 -0.78 9.85
C LEU A 232 6.42 0.10 9.91
N VAL A 233 6.22 0.95 8.91
CA VAL A 233 5.02 1.79 8.82
C VAL A 233 3.76 0.93 8.71
N PHE A 234 3.77 -0.12 7.87
CA PHE A 234 2.66 -1.06 7.73
C PHE A 234 2.27 -1.71 9.06
N CYS A 235 3.24 -2.19 9.85
CA CYS A 235 2.97 -2.77 11.15
C CYS A 235 2.37 -1.76 12.11
N LEU A 236 2.97 -0.57 12.24
CA LEU A 236 2.45 0.48 13.13
C LEU A 236 1.04 0.92 12.75
N SER A 237 0.75 1.00 11.45
CA SER A 237 -0.53 1.46 10.93
C SER A 237 -1.62 0.38 10.93
N THR A 238 -1.26 -0.90 10.80
CA THR A 238 -2.25 -1.98 10.56
C THR A 238 -2.45 -2.87 11.79
N CYS A 239 -1.50 -2.96 12.72
CA CYS A 239 -1.63 -3.81 13.91
C CYS A 239 -2.86 -3.51 14.78
N PRO A 240 -3.34 -2.26 14.95
CA PRO A 240 -4.55 -1.99 15.74
C PRO A 240 -5.84 -2.58 15.14
N PHE A 241 -5.88 -2.81 13.83
CA PHE A 241 -7.06 -3.30 13.12
C PHE A 241 -7.56 -4.69 13.59
N PRO A 242 -6.74 -5.76 13.64
CA PRO A 242 -7.19 -7.05 14.13
C PRO A 242 -7.71 -7.00 15.58
N PHE A 243 -7.11 -6.19 16.45
CA PHE A 243 -7.62 -6.01 17.82
C PHE A 243 -9.02 -5.38 17.84
N SER A 244 -9.26 -4.38 16.99
CA SER A 244 -10.58 -3.76 16.82
C SER A 244 -11.61 -4.78 16.29
N VAL A 245 -11.26 -5.57 15.27
CA VAL A 245 -12.14 -6.62 14.73
C VAL A 245 -12.49 -7.66 15.79
N LEU A 246 -11.50 -8.14 16.54
CA LEU A 246 -11.69 -9.12 17.61
C LEU A 246 -12.57 -8.55 18.73
N TYR A 247 -12.33 -7.30 19.15
CA TYR A 247 -13.16 -6.61 20.14
C TYR A 247 -14.62 -6.48 19.69
N ASN A 248 -14.85 -6.06 18.44
CA ASN A 248 -16.20 -5.93 17.87
C ASN A 248 -16.90 -7.29 17.79
N PHE A 249 -16.17 -8.36 17.46
CA PHE A 249 -16.72 -9.71 17.42
C PHE A 249 -17.12 -10.21 18.82
N ILE A 250 -16.24 -10.07 19.82
CA ILE A 250 -16.49 -10.53 21.20
C ILE A 250 -17.65 -9.74 21.83
N THR A 251 -17.74 -8.44 21.56
CA THR A 251 -18.77 -7.59 22.16
C THR A 251 -20.08 -7.53 21.37
N ALA A 252 -20.15 -8.20 20.20
CA ALA A 252 -21.36 -8.23 19.37
C ALA A 252 -22.61 -8.75 20.09
N PRO A 253 -22.56 -9.84 20.90
CA PRO A 253 -23.76 -10.36 21.58
C PRO A 253 -24.36 -9.41 22.63
N ILE A 254 -23.55 -8.50 23.19
CA ILE A 254 -23.93 -7.61 24.30
C ILE A 254 -24.25 -6.21 23.76
N THR A 255 -24.43 -6.06 22.45
CA THR A 255 -24.60 -4.73 21.82
C THR A 255 -25.89 -4.03 22.26
N SER A 256 -26.94 -4.79 22.59
CA SER A 256 -28.22 -4.26 23.11
C SER A 256 -28.07 -3.53 24.44
N ASP A 257 -27.06 -3.89 25.23
CA ASP A 257 -26.89 -3.40 26.60
C ASP A 257 -25.87 -2.26 26.67
N LYS A 258 -25.29 -1.87 25.52
CA LYS A 258 -24.30 -0.79 25.45
C LYS A 258 -24.97 0.56 25.62
N THR A 259 -24.45 1.36 26.56
CA THR A 259 -24.88 2.75 26.70
C THR A 259 -24.60 3.56 25.42
N PRO A 260 -25.43 4.55 25.06
CA PRO A 260 -25.21 5.38 23.87
C PRO A 260 -23.83 6.05 23.84
N LEU A 261 -23.31 6.43 25.02
CA LEU A 261 -21.97 6.99 25.17
C LEU A 261 -20.89 5.97 24.76
N ARG A 262 -21.00 4.71 25.19
CA ARG A 262 -20.06 3.66 24.83
C ARG A 262 -20.05 3.41 23.32
N VAL A 263 -21.23 3.35 22.69
CA VAL A 263 -21.35 3.18 21.23
C VAL A 263 -20.67 4.34 20.48
N ALA A 264 -20.84 5.57 20.96
CA ALA A 264 -20.18 6.74 20.37
C ALA A 264 -18.64 6.66 20.48
N ILE A 265 -18.11 6.23 21.62
CA ILE A 265 -16.67 6.02 21.83
C ILE A 265 -16.14 4.92 20.89
N GLU A 266 -16.83 3.77 20.84
CA GLU A 266 -16.45 2.66 19.96
C GLU A 266 -16.47 3.08 18.49
N THR A 267 -17.46 3.88 18.08
CA THR A 267 -17.55 4.42 16.72
C THR A 267 -16.38 5.35 16.40
N LEU A 268 -15.99 6.23 17.33
CA LEU A 268 -14.84 7.11 17.16
C LEU A 268 -13.52 6.32 17.10
N ILE A 269 -13.34 5.31 17.95
CA ILE A 269 -12.15 4.44 17.92
C ILE A 269 -12.08 3.67 16.61
N ASN A 270 -13.20 3.11 16.16
CA ASN A 270 -13.27 2.41 14.87
C ASN A 270 -12.99 3.36 13.69
N PHE A 271 -13.42 4.62 13.78
CA PHE A 271 -13.03 5.67 12.84
C PHE A 271 -11.52 5.96 12.86
N ILE A 272 -10.88 6.00 14.02
CA ILE A 272 -9.43 6.21 14.07
C ILE A 272 -8.69 4.99 13.48
N ILE A 273 -9.09 3.77 13.82
CA ILE A 273 -8.38 2.55 13.42
C ILE A 273 -8.60 2.22 11.93
N GLN A 274 -9.84 2.24 11.45
CA GLN A 274 -10.16 1.77 10.11
C GLN A 274 -9.76 2.77 9.02
N PRO A 275 -10.40 3.94 8.86
CA PRO A 275 -10.05 4.88 7.79
C PRO A 275 -8.72 5.63 8.04
N LEU A 276 -8.35 5.98 9.27
CA LEU A 276 -7.10 6.73 9.47
C LEU A 276 -5.88 5.81 9.51
N LEU A 277 -5.80 4.91 10.49
CA LEU A 277 -4.60 4.09 10.64
C LEU A 277 -4.40 3.14 9.46
N THR A 278 -5.43 2.42 9.01
CA THR A 278 -5.25 1.40 7.95
C THR A 278 -4.82 2.00 6.60
N TYR A 279 -5.28 3.22 6.25
CA TYR A 279 -4.94 3.87 4.98
C TYR A 279 -3.64 4.67 5.03
N THR A 280 -3.08 4.90 6.22
CA THR A 280 -1.80 5.58 6.41
C THR A 280 -0.70 4.88 5.60
N TYR A 281 -0.67 3.55 5.60
CA TYR A 281 0.28 2.78 4.78
C TYR A 281 0.18 3.11 3.28
N CYS A 282 -1.03 3.15 2.71
CA CYS A 282 -1.23 3.46 1.30
C CYS A 282 -0.77 4.87 0.93
N CYS A 283 -0.82 5.81 1.88
CA CYS A 283 -0.46 7.21 1.65
C CYS A 283 1.04 7.50 1.87
N THR A 284 1.74 6.67 2.65
CA THR A 284 3.10 6.99 3.15
C THR A 284 4.24 6.49 2.27
N GLN A 285 3.97 5.64 1.29
CA GLN A 285 4.99 4.95 0.48
C GLN A 285 6.07 5.88 -0.09
N PHE A 286 5.68 6.97 -0.75
CA PHE A 286 6.62 7.95 -1.30
C PHE A 286 7.54 8.58 -0.24
N TYR A 287 6.94 8.96 0.89
CA TYR A 287 7.63 9.66 1.97
C TYR A 287 8.63 8.73 2.66
N VAL A 288 8.24 7.47 2.87
CA VAL A 288 9.13 6.41 3.35
C VAL A 288 10.31 6.21 2.39
N TYR A 289 10.04 6.10 1.09
CA TYR A 289 11.11 5.93 0.10
C TYR A 289 12.07 7.13 0.04
N GLY A 290 11.54 8.35 0.10
CA GLY A 290 12.33 9.57 0.20
C GLY A 290 13.21 9.61 1.45
N PHE A 291 12.68 9.18 2.60
CA PHE A 291 13.42 9.16 3.85
C PHE A 291 14.55 8.11 3.83
N PHE A 292 14.24 6.87 3.45
CA PHE A 292 15.17 5.74 3.57
C PHE A 292 16.17 5.61 2.41
N SER A 293 15.87 6.16 1.23
CA SER A 293 16.74 6.05 0.06
C SER A 293 17.27 7.38 -0.43
N LYS A 294 18.60 7.50 -0.50
CA LYS A 294 19.26 8.63 -1.16
C LYS A 294 19.01 8.60 -2.67
N LYS A 295 19.07 7.41 -3.27
CA LYS A 295 18.86 7.26 -4.71
C LYS A 295 17.47 7.72 -5.14
N PHE A 296 16.42 7.34 -4.41
CA PHE A 296 15.07 7.75 -4.74
C PHE A 296 14.91 9.28 -4.73
N ARG A 297 15.53 9.95 -3.77
CA ARG A 297 15.58 11.42 -3.74
C ARG A 297 16.31 11.99 -4.94
N THR A 298 17.45 11.41 -5.33
CA THR A 298 18.18 11.83 -6.53
C THR A 298 17.35 11.65 -7.79
N ASP A 299 16.72 10.49 -7.96
CA ASP A 299 15.87 10.19 -9.13
C ASP A 299 14.67 11.14 -9.21
N PHE A 300 14.06 11.48 -8.06
CA PHE A 300 12.99 12.48 -7.96
C PHE A 300 13.46 13.89 -8.34
N LEU A 301 14.59 14.35 -7.79
CA LEU A 301 15.15 15.66 -8.12
C LEU A 301 15.55 15.76 -9.59
N GLU A 302 16.13 14.71 -10.15
CA GLU A 302 16.49 14.64 -11.57
C GLU A 302 15.25 14.80 -12.46
N ILE A 303 14.13 14.17 -12.10
CA ILE A 303 12.86 14.33 -12.82
C ILE A 303 12.40 15.80 -12.80
N ILE A 304 12.47 16.48 -11.66
CA ILE A 304 12.10 17.89 -11.54
C ILE A 304 13.04 18.77 -12.39
N HIS A 305 14.35 18.50 -12.35
CA HIS A 305 15.34 19.25 -13.11
C HIS A 305 15.19 19.05 -14.63
N LEU A 306 14.94 17.83 -15.10
CA LEU A 306 14.73 17.54 -16.52
C LEU A 306 13.48 18.25 -17.07
N GLN A 307 12.41 18.34 -16.28
CA GLN A 307 11.23 19.12 -16.65
C GLN A 307 11.57 20.61 -16.77
N ARG A 308 12.44 21.13 -15.90
CA ARG A 308 12.87 22.53 -15.95
C ARG A 308 13.71 22.82 -17.19
N THR A 309 14.68 21.98 -17.53
CA THR A 309 15.55 22.16 -18.71
C THR A 309 14.75 22.06 -20.02
N ASN A 310 13.83 21.10 -20.12
CA ASN A 310 12.98 20.98 -21.30
C ASN A 310 12.03 22.17 -21.50
N ARG A 311 11.51 22.77 -20.41
CA ARG A 311 10.71 24.01 -20.49
C ARG A 311 11.52 25.21 -20.95
N VAL A 312 12.77 25.35 -20.50
CA VAL A 312 13.67 26.43 -20.96
C VAL A 312 13.99 26.27 -22.45
N ASN A 313 14.32 25.05 -22.89
CA ASN A 313 14.63 24.80 -24.30
C ASN A 313 13.43 25.07 -25.22
N GLN A 314 12.21 24.70 -24.82
CA GLN A 314 10.99 25.02 -25.58
C GLN A 314 10.72 26.53 -25.65
N ALA A 315 10.97 27.28 -24.57
CA ALA A 315 10.83 28.74 -24.59
C ALA A 315 11.81 29.42 -25.56
N THR A 316 13.05 28.93 -25.63
CA THR A 316 14.06 29.45 -26.57
C THR A 316 13.71 29.13 -28.03
N THR A 317 13.19 27.94 -28.33
CA THR A 317 12.82 27.55 -29.71
C THR A 317 11.65 28.38 -30.25
N VAL A 318 10.68 28.76 -29.41
CA VAL A 318 9.54 29.60 -29.84
C VAL A 318 9.98 31.04 -30.16
N GLN A 319 11.00 31.58 -29.49
CA GLN A 319 11.52 32.91 -29.80
C GLN A 319 12.38 32.96 -31.07
N THR A 320 12.97 31.84 -31.51
CA THR A 320 13.74 31.77 -32.76
C THR A 320 12.90 31.62 -34.03
N VAL A 321 11.58 31.41 -33.91
CA VAL A 321 10.64 31.41 -35.05
C VAL A 321 9.89 32.76 -35.07
N GLY A 322 10.64 33.85 -35.14
CA GLY A 322 10.09 35.16 -35.52
C GLY A 322 9.74 35.19 -37.01
N PRO A 323 8.78 36.02 -37.44
CA PRO A 323 8.23 35.98 -38.78
C PRO A 323 9.32 36.28 -39.81
N ARG A 324 9.66 35.30 -40.65
CA ARG A 324 10.35 35.57 -41.91
C ARG A 324 9.39 36.42 -42.75
N GLU A 325 9.65 37.72 -42.76
CA GLU A 325 9.07 38.67 -43.68
C GLU A 325 9.20 38.12 -45.11
N ARG A 326 8.05 37.86 -45.73
CA ARG A 326 7.95 37.56 -47.15
C ARG A 326 8.17 38.89 -47.88
N ASN A 327 9.33 39.02 -48.51
CA ASN A 327 9.49 39.92 -49.65
C ASN A 327 9.01 39.23 -50.92
#